data_AF-A0A7W8M5H3-F1
#
_entry.id   AF-A0A7W8M5H3-F1
#
_cell.length_a   1.000
_cell.length_b   1.000
_cell.length_c   1.000
_cell.angle_alpha   90.00
_cell.angle_beta   90.00
_cell.angle_gamma   90.00
#
_symmetry.space_group_name_H-M   'P 1'
#
loop_
_entity.id
_entity.type
_entity.pdbx_description
1 polymer ?
#
loop_
_entity_poly.entity_id
_entity_poly.type
_entity_poly.pdbx_seq_one_letter_code
_entity_poly.pdbx_strand_id
1 'polypeptide(L)'
;MGRKNIFEILAEKEDIAYQLDRIETLLSKHSIDGWTLEEIIDEYCIRDWKYRGRCTSCREIRKSLCITFGEVKKNIEDINVVLNYLEYISNLIWLCNDKYMYIVEDCDAEYQYLQENVIGLVEDFGYEIKVLDEEERVLIVEKNPAVTAVSEIVPIELSNKVIEYNHFRLKGELEEKNRRVKSWIILN
;
A
#
# COMPACT_ATOMS: atom_id res chain seq x y z
N MET A 1 -19.17 5.82 32.15
CA MET A 1 -18.05 5.23 31.38
C MET A 1 -16.82 5.21 32.28
N GLY A 2 -16.09 4.08 32.34
CA GLY A 2 -14.85 3.96 33.13
C GLY A 2 -13.66 4.65 32.46
N ARG A 3 -12.62 4.98 33.23
CA ARG A 3 -11.37 5.54 32.71
C ARG A 3 -10.68 4.51 31.81
N LYS A 4 -10.33 4.92 30.59
CA LYS A 4 -9.51 4.13 29.67
C LYS A 4 -8.03 4.21 30.02
N ASN A 5 -7.30 3.13 29.79
CA ASN A 5 -5.85 3.11 29.94
C ASN A 5 -5.15 3.68 28.70
N ILE A 6 -3.84 3.94 28.79
CA ILE A 6 -3.10 4.59 27.70
C ILE A 6 -3.09 3.75 26.41
N PHE A 7 -3.06 2.42 26.50
CA PHE A 7 -3.10 1.54 25.33
C PHE A 7 -4.49 1.52 24.69
N GLU A 8 -5.56 1.58 25.49
CA GLU A 8 -6.93 1.72 24.96
C GLU A 8 -7.12 3.07 24.26
N ILE A 9 -6.49 4.13 24.76
CA ILE A 9 -6.54 5.46 24.14
C ILE A 9 -5.73 5.48 22.83
N LEU A 10 -4.58 4.81 22.79
CA LEU A 10 -3.75 4.72 21.58
C LEU A 10 -4.30 3.74 20.54
N ALA A 11 -5.00 2.69 20.98
CA ALA A 11 -5.66 1.71 20.11
C ALA A 11 -7.06 2.16 19.65
N GLU A 12 -7.62 3.22 20.24
CA GLU A 12 -8.76 3.91 19.63
C GLU A 12 -8.28 4.42 18.27
N LYS A 13 -8.86 3.85 17.21
CA LYS A 13 -8.50 4.12 15.80
C LYS A 13 -8.20 5.60 15.62
N GLU A 14 -6.90 5.91 15.53
CA GLU A 14 -6.47 7.23 15.10
C GLU A 14 -7.14 7.53 13.76
N ASP A 15 -7.53 8.78 13.57
CA ASP A 15 -8.18 9.23 12.34
C ASP A 15 -7.34 8.80 11.12
N ILE A 16 -7.97 8.13 10.15
CA ILE A 16 -7.30 7.67 8.92
C ILE A 16 -6.60 8.85 8.24
N ALA A 17 -7.19 10.05 8.29
CA ALA A 17 -6.57 11.25 7.74
C ALA A 17 -5.26 11.59 8.46
N TYR A 18 -5.24 11.48 9.78
CA TYR A 18 -4.04 11.72 10.58
C TYR A 18 -2.93 10.70 10.31
N GLN A 19 -3.29 9.41 10.22
CA GLN A 19 -2.37 8.33 9.86
C GLN A 19 -1.76 8.55 8.46
N LEU A 20 -2.59 8.90 7.47
CA LEU A 20 -2.14 9.18 6.11
C LEU A 20 -1.26 10.45 6.03
N ASP A 21 -1.55 11.49 6.81
CA ASP A 21 -0.70 12.68 6.92
C ASP A 21 0.68 12.35 7.48
N ARG A 22 0.74 11.47 8.48
CA ARG A 22 2.01 11.00 9.04
C ARG A 22 2.80 10.19 8.02
N ILE A 23 2.15 9.26 7.30
CA ILE A 23 2.77 8.48 6.23
C ILE A 23 3.30 9.39 5.11
N GLU A 24 2.51 10.34 4.60
CA GLU A 24 2.96 11.28 3.57
C GLU A 24 4.13 12.15 4.09
N THR A 25 4.10 12.55 5.36
CA THR A 25 5.20 13.32 5.95
C THR A 25 6.49 12.51 5.97
N LEU A 26 6.43 11.25 6.43
CA LEU A 26 7.56 10.30 6.42
C LEU A 26 8.09 10.09 5.00
N LEU A 27 7.19 9.94 4.03
CA LEU A 27 7.55 9.71 2.63
C LEU A 27 8.20 10.93 1.95
N SER A 28 7.71 12.15 2.23
CA SER A 28 8.07 13.37 1.49
C SER A 28 9.11 14.26 2.15
N LYS A 29 9.36 14.09 3.46
CA LYS A 29 10.26 14.99 4.22
C LYS A 29 11.44 14.31 4.86
N HIS A 30 11.38 12.99 5.06
CA HIS A 30 12.48 12.26 5.65
C HIS A 30 13.35 11.65 4.56
N SER A 31 14.64 11.59 4.86
CA SER A 31 15.65 11.20 3.90
C SER A 31 16.29 9.88 4.29
N ILE A 32 16.44 8.97 3.35
CA ILE A 32 17.36 7.85 3.43
C ILE A 32 18.63 8.32 2.73
N ASP A 33 19.75 8.39 3.44
CA ASP A 33 21.04 8.85 2.88
C ASP A 33 20.97 10.25 2.22
N GLY A 34 20.11 11.15 2.72
CA GLY A 34 19.94 12.50 2.18
C GLY A 34 18.94 12.63 1.02
N TRP A 35 18.27 11.55 0.62
CA TRP A 35 17.27 11.51 -0.45
C TRP A 35 15.94 10.98 0.09
N THR A 36 14.82 11.52 -0.35
CA THR A 36 13.51 10.91 -0.05
C THR A 36 13.40 9.55 -0.75
N LEU A 37 12.49 8.70 -0.26
CA LEU A 37 12.25 7.40 -0.88
C LEU A 37 11.90 7.53 -2.37
N GLU A 38 11.06 8.50 -2.75
CA GLU A 38 10.69 8.71 -4.15
C GLU A 38 11.88 9.15 -5.01
N GLU A 39 12.78 9.98 -4.49
CA GLU A 39 13.99 10.39 -5.21
C GLU A 39 14.95 9.21 -5.41
N ILE A 40 15.09 8.33 -4.41
CA ILE A 40 15.85 7.08 -4.55
C ILE A 40 15.25 6.20 -5.63
N ILE A 41 13.93 6.01 -5.62
CA ILE A 41 13.27 5.17 -6.63
C ILE A 41 13.43 5.78 -8.02
N ASP A 42 13.28 7.08 -8.17
CA ASP A 42 13.42 7.76 -9.45
C ASP A 42 14.84 7.66 -10.03
N GLU A 43 15.86 7.74 -9.18
CA GLU A 43 17.26 7.68 -9.60
C GLU A 43 17.74 6.24 -9.84
N TYR A 44 17.43 5.31 -8.92
CA TYR A 44 18.09 4.00 -8.87
C TYR A 44 17.21 2.82 -9.29
N CYS A 45 15.89 2.90 -9.12
CA CYS A 45 15.04 1.70 -9.21
C CYS A 45 14.05 1.71 -10.38
N ILE A 46 13.47 2.88 -10.72
CA ILE A 46 12.29 2.95 -11.58
C ILE A 46 12.60 2.50 -13.01
N ARG A 47 13.80 2.74 -13.53
CA ARG A 47 14.16 2.44 -14.93
C ARG A 47 13.92 0.97 -15.29
N ASP A 48 14.32 0.08 -14.37
CA ASP A 48 14.34 -1.36 -14.55
C ASP A 48 13.13 -2.06 -13.91
N TRP A 49 12.23 -1.31 -13.26
CA TRP A 49 11.04 -1.89 -12.66
C TRP A 49 10.02 -2.31 -13.72
N LYS A 50 9.74 -3.62 -13.77
CA LYS A 50 8.84 -4.27 -14.74
C LYS A 50 7.44 -3.66 -14.79
N TYR A 51 6.93 -3.18 -13.65
CA TYR A 51 5.54 -2.71 -13.51
C TYR A 51 5.36 -1.19 -13.54
N ARG A 52 6.41 -0.41 -13.89
CA ARG A 52 6.30 1.05 -14.05
C ARG A 52 5.36 1.49 -15.18
N GLY A 53 4.91 0.55 -16.02
CA GLY A 53 4.19 0.82 -17.25
C GLY A 53 5.04 1.62 -18.22
N ARG A 54 4.69 2.89 -18.46
CA ARG A 54 5.48 3.85 -19.25
C ARG A 54 5.90 5.09 -18.45
N CYS A 55 5.67 5.08 -17.14
CA CYS A 55 6.06 6.18 -16.27
C CYS A 55 7.58 6.21 -16.11
N THR A 56 8.15 7.40 -16.05
CA THR A 56 9.60 7.60 -15.82
C THR A 56 9.90 8.27 -14.48
N SER A 57 8.89 8.53 -13.65
CA SER A 57 9.05 9.06 -12.29
C SER A 57 7.89 8.64 -11.38
N CYS A 58 8.13 8.65 -10.08
CA CYS A 58 7.15 8.50 -9.00
C CYS A 58 6.01 9.50 -9.16
N ARG A 59 6.34 10.74 -9.54
CA ARG A 59 5.35 11.78 -9.86
C ARG A 59 4.41 11.37 -10.99
N GLU A 60 4.90 10.73 -12.05
CA GLU A 60 4.06 10.24 -13.16
C GLU A 60 3.22 9.03 -12.75
N ILE A 61 3.76 8.13 -11.92
CA ILE A 61 3.02 7.00 -11.36
C ILE A 61 1.84 7.51 -10.54
N ARG A 62 2.10 8.41 -9.57
CA ARG A 62 1.05 9.00 -8.72
C ARG A 62 -0.06 9.66 -9.53
N LYS A 63 0.30 10.43 -10.55
CA LYS A 63 -0.68 11.07 -11.46
C LYS A 63 -1.47 10.05 -12.27
N SER A 64 -0.83 9.01 -12.80
CA SER A 64 -1.49 7.99 -13.62
C SER A 64 -2.47 7.13 -12.82
N LEU A 65 -2.20 6.95 -11.54
CA LEU A 65 -3.05 6.21 -10.60
C LEU A 65 -4.06 7.11 -9.86
N CYS A 66 -4.02 8.43 -10.04
CA CYS A 66 -4.82 9.41 -9.30
C CYS A 66 -4.65 9.31 -7.77
N ILE A 67 -3.41 9.10 -7.31
CA ILE A 67 -3.02 8.95 -5.90
C ILE A 67 -2.04 10.04 -5.45
N THR A 68 -2.07 11.22 -6.07
CA THR A 68 -1.42 12.38 -5.43
C THR A 68 -2.05 12.61 -4.06
N PHE A 69 -1.29 13.11 -3.09
CA PHE A 69 -1.80 13.16 -1.72
C PHE A 69 -3.07 14.02 -1.57
N GLY A 70 -3.21 15.08 -2.37
CA GLY A 70 -4.44 15.86 -2.45
C GLY A 70 -5.64 15.07 -2.99
N GLU A 71 -5.43 14.17 -3.96
CA GLU A 71 -6.47 13.28 -4.48
C GLU A 71 -6.87 12.21 -3.45
N VAL A 72 -5.89 11.64 -2.75
CA VAL A 72 -6.12 10.67 -1.67
C VAL A 72 -6.95 11.30 -0.57
N LYS A 73 -6.57 12.48 -0.07
CA LYS A 73 -7.33 13.22 0.94
C LYS A 73 -8.76 13.51 0.53
N LYS A 74 -8.94 13.95 -0.72
CA LYS A 74 -10.27 14.29 -1.24
C LYS A 74 -11.20 13.06 -1.29
N ASN A 75 -10.64 11.87 -1.46
CA ASN A 75 -11.39 10.62 -1.61
C ASN A 75 -11.08 9.62 -0.48
N ILE A 76 -10.74 10.12 0.71
CA ILE A 76 -10.29 9.28 1.83
C ILE A 76 -11.33 8.26 2.30
N GLU A 77 -12.61 8.54 2.07
CA GLU A 77 -13.72 7.62 2.38
C GLU A 77 -13.77 6.41 1.42
N ASP A 78 -13.15 6.51 0.24
CA ASP A 78 -12.99 5.39 -0.68
C ASP A 78 -11.75 4.59 -0.30
N ILE A 79 -11.98 3.47 0.39
CA ILE A 79 -10.94 2.55 0.82
C ILE A 79 -10.02 2.12 -0.33
N ASN A 80 -10.49 2.06 -1.58
CA ASN A 80 -9.64 1.67 -2.70
C ASN A 80 -8.61 2.74 -3.05
N VAL A 81 -8.98 4.01 -2.92
CA VAL A 81 -8.03 5.11 -3.14
C VAL A 81 -6.93 5.04 -2.08
N VAL A 82 -7.31 4.77 -0.83
CA VAL A 82 -6.37 4.60 0.28
C VAL A 82 -5.48 3.37 0.08
N LEU A 83 -6.06 2.21 -0.26
CA LEU A 83 -5.30 0.97 -0.50
C LEU A 83 -4.37 1.09 -1.71
N ASN A 84 -4.80 1.70 -2.81
CA ASN A 84 -3.92 1.95 -3.98
C ASN A 84 -2.74 2.85 -3.59
N TYR A 85 -2.96 3.82 -2.71
CA TYR A 85 -1.90 4.69 -2.22
C TYR A 85 -0.91 3.93 -1.32
N LEU A 86 -1.41 3.09 -0.40
CA LEU A 86 -0.56 2.26 0.45
C LEU A 86 0.17 1.16 -0.34
N GLU A 87 -0.46 0.58 -1.36
CA GLU A 87 0.15 -0.41 -2.26
C GLU A 87 1.27 0.23 -3.08
N TYR A 88 1.07 1.46 -3.57
CA TYR A 88 2.11 2.24 -4.20
C TYR A 88 3.33 2.41 -3.28
N ILE A 89 3.13 2.86 -2.04
CA ILE A 89 4.23 3.04 -1.09
C ILE A 89 4.90 1.70 -0.75
N SER A 90 4.11 0.63 -0.60
CA SER A 90 4.63 -0.72 -0.33
C SER A 90 5.53 -1.22 -1.46
N ASN A 91 5.20 -0.92 -2.72
CA ASN A 91 6.05 -1.22 -3.86
C ASN A 91 7.34 -0.39 -3.85
N LEU A 92 7.29 0.89 -3.47
CA LEU A 92 8.50 1.71 -3.32
C LEU A 92 9.41 1.18 -2.21
N ILE A 93 8.83 0.80 -1.07
CA ILE A 93 9.56 0.21 0.05
C ILE A 93 10.29 -1.06 -0.42
N TRP A 94 9.57 -1.97 -1.09
CA TRP A 94 10.18 -3.20 -1.60
C TRP A 94 11.28 -2.92 -2.62
N LEU A 95 11.05 -2.01 -3.58
CA LEU A 95 12.07 -1.63 -4.57
C LEU A 95 13.32 -1.03 -3.93
N CYS A 96 13.16 -0.19 -2.91
CA CYS A 96 14.29 0.39 -2.18
C CYS A 96 15.06 -0.70 -1.42
N ASN A 97 14.36 -1.57 -0.70
CA ASN A 97 14.97 -2.67 0.04
C ASN A 97 15.72 -3.65 -0.88
N ASP A 98 15.13 -4.03 -2.01
CA ASP A 98 15.70 -5.00 -2.96
C ASP A 98 16.83 -4.39 -3.82
N LYS A 99 16.63 -3.15 -4.32
CA LYS A 99 17.50 -2.56 -5.36
C LYS A 99 18.40 -1.42 -4.89
N TYR A 100 18.24 -0.93 -3.66
CA TYR A 100 19.05 0.18 -3.13
C TYR A 100 19.70 -0.14 -1.79
N MET A 101 19.01 -0.78 -0.85
CA MET A 101 19.55 -0.94 0.51
C MET A 101 20.78 -1.85 0.58
N TYR A 102 21.09 -2.65 -0.45
CA TYR A 102 22.33 -3.44 -0.49
C TYR A 102 23.61 -2.58 -0.65
N ILE A 103 23.48 -1.30 -1.05
CA ILE A 103 24.61 -0.36 -1.17
C ILE A 103 24.73 0.63 0.00
N VAL A 104 23.79 0.61 0.95
CA VAL A 104 23.77 1.54 2.09
C VAL A 104 24.11 0.80 3.38
N GLU A 105 24.99 1.36 4.20
CA GLU A 105 25.46 0.72 5.44
C GLU A 105 24.49 0.86 6.62
N ASP A 106 23.64 1.90 6.64
CA ASP A 106 22.70 2.17 7.73
C ASP A 106 21.34 2.68 7.22
N CYS A 107 20.28 2.25 7.90
CA CYS A 107 18.89 2.54 7.56
C CYS A 107 18.36 3.60 8.52
N ASP A 108 17.93 4.75 8.00
CA ASP A 108 17.38 5.82 8.85
C ASP A 108 16.14 5.34 9.61
N ALA A 109 16.01 5.76 10.89
CA ALA A 109 14.93 5.31 11.77
C ALA A 109 13.56 5.71 11.23
N GLU A 110 13.47 6.86 10.57
CA GLU A 110 12.24 7.34 9.95
C GLU A 110 11.80 6.52 8.74
N TYR A 111 12.73 5.86 8.04
CA TYR A 111 12.36 4.88 7.02
C TYR A 111 11.77 3.61 7.62
N GLN A 112 12.27 3.17 8.78
CA GLN A 112 11.66 2.06 9.51
C GLN A 112 10.26 2.44 9.99
N TYR A 113 10.08 3.66 10.52
CA TYR A 113 8.74 4.14 10.89
C TYR A 113 7.79 4.25 9.71
N LEU A 114 8.25 4.63 8.51
CA LEU A 114 7.40 4.61 7.31
C LEU A 114 6.86 3.20 7.06
N GLN A 115 7.74 2.20 7.10
CA GLN A 115 7.37 0.80 6.89
C GLN A 115 6.36 0.32 7.94
N GLU A 116 6.62 0.59 9.21
CA GLU A 116 5.74 0.21 10.33
C GLU A 116 4.36 0.88 10.22
N ASN A 117 4.29 2.17 9.89
CA ASN A 117 3.01 2.88 9.75
C ASN A 117 2.21 2.38 8.55
N VAL A 118 2.86 2.08 7.41
CA VAL A 118 2.19 1.51 6.24
C VAL A 118 1.65 0.12 6.56
N ILE A 119 2.47 -0.76 7.14
CA ILE A 119 2.05 -2.12 7.53
C ILE A 119 0.89 -2.04 8.52
N GLY A 120 1.04 -1.26 9.60
CA GLY A 120 0.01 -1.13 10.64
C GLY A 120 -1.34 -0.65 10.08
N LEU A 121 -1.33 0.38 9.23
CA LEU A 121 -2.57 0.90 8.64
C LEU A 121 -3.24 -0.11 7.68
N VAL A 122 -2.45 -0.87 6.92
CA VAL A 122 -2.96 -1.97 6.08
C VAL A 122 -3.62 -3.05 6.95
N GLU A 123 -2.99 -3.42 8.06
CA GLU A 123 -3.54 -4.40 9.00
C GLU A 123 -4.82 -3.92 9.70
N ASP A 124 -4.89 -2.64 10.05
CA ASP A 124 -6.07 -2.00 10.68
C ASP A 124 -7.30 -2.00 9.77
N PHE A 125 -7.07 -2.05 8.45
CA PHE A 125 -8.12 -2.24 7.45
C PHE A 125 -8.52 -3.70 7.24
N GLY A 126 -7.82 -4.66 7.85
CA GLY A 126 -8.05 -6.10 7.64
C GLY A 126 -7.38 -6.65 6.39
N TYR A 127 -6.35 -5.96 5.88
CA TYR A 127 -5.58 -6.36 4.71
C TYR A 127 -4.18 -6.81 5.11
N GLU A 128 -3.47 -7.45 4.20
CA GLU A 128 -2.09 -7.86 4.35
C GLU A 128 -1.28 -7.57 3.09
N ILE A 129 0.02 -7.34 3.28
CA ILE A 129 0.98 -7.13 2.20
C ILE A 129 1.51 -8.49 1.74
N LYS A 130 1.40 -8.79 0.44
CA LYS A 130 1.98 -9.97 -0.20
C LYS A 130 3.07 -9.55 -1.18
N VAL A 131 4.28 -10.05 -0.95
CA VAL A 131 5.42 -9.82 -1.83
C VAL A 131 5.53 -10.98 -2.83
N LEU A 132 5.59 -10.65 -4.11
CA LEU A 132 5.75 -11.59 -5.22
C LEU A 132 7.15 -11.38 -5.81
N ASP A 133 8.18 -11.87 -5.11
CA ASP A 133 9.59 -11.51 -5.38
C ASP A 133 10.03 -11.80 -6.82
N GLU A 134 9.70 -12.98 -7.36
CA GLU A 134 10.07 -13.37 -8.75
C GLU A 134 9.45 -12.44 -9.82
N GLU A 135 8.33 -11.81 -9.46
CA GLU A 135 7.60 -10.92 -10.34
C GLU A 135 8.04 -9.46 -10.18
N GLU A 136 8.69 -9.10 -9.06
CA GLU A 136 9.07 -7.72 -8.68
C GLU A 136 7.87 -6.81 -8.40
N ARG A 137 6.89 -7.31 -7.65
CA ARG A 137 5.73 -6.52 -7.22
C ARG A 137 5.23 -6.90 -5.84
N VAL A 138 4.58 -5.93 -5.22
CA VAL A 138 3.87 -6.07 -3.95
C VAL A 138 2.39 -5.83 -4.19
N LEU A 139 1.54 -6.67 -3.62
CA LEU A 139 0.09 -6.54 -3.64
C LEU A 139 -0.46 -6.42 -2.23
N ILE A 140 -1.48 -5.59 -2.04
CA ILE A 140 -2.27 -5.54 -0.81
C ILE A 140 -3.56 -6.34 -1.01
N VAL A 141 -3.78 -7.36 -0.19
CA VAL A 141 -4.91 -8.27 -0.32
C VAL A 141 -5.70 -8.38 0.98
N GLU A 142 -7.00 -8.63 0.89
CA GLU A 142 -7.84 -8.85 2.08
C GLU A 142 -7.35 -10.10 2.83
N LYS A 143 -7.20 -10.01 4.16
CA LYS A 143 -6.80 -11.15 4.99
C LYS A 143 -7.82 -12.27 4.83
N ASN A 144 -7.39 -13.38 4.26
CA ASN A 144 -8.25 -14.54 4.03
C ASN A 144 -7.51 -15.82 4.43
N PRO A 145 -7.85 -16.43 5.59
CA PRO A 145 -7.17 -17.62 6.08
C PRO A 145 -7.18 -18.80 5.10
N ALA A 146 -8.23 -18.92 4.27
CA ALA A 146 -8.31 -19.97 3.27
C ALA A 146 -7.34 -19.73 2.11
N VAL A 147 -7.21 -18.47 1.66
CA VAL A 147 -6.23 -18.08 0.64
C VAL A 147 -4.82 -18.33 1.18
N THR A 148 -4.52 -17.90 2.40
CA THR A 148 -3.22 -18.13 3.05
C THR A 148 -2.88 -19.61 3.14
N ALA A 149 -3.79 -20.44 3.67
CA ALA A 149 -3.56 -21.87 3.80
C ALA A 149 -3.34 -22.56 2.44
N VAL A 150 -4.04 -22.15 1.38
CA VAL A 150 -3.85 -22.69 0.04
C VAL A 150 -2.50 -22.25 -0.54
N SER A 151 -2.16 -20.97 -0.41
CA SER A 151 -0.91 -20.39 -0.92
C SER A 151 0.34 -21.03 -0.28
N GLU A 152 0.26 -21.52 0.95
CA GLU A 152 1.38 -22.17 1.65
C GLU A 152 1.66 -23.61 1.19
N ILE A 153 0.66 -24.31 0.64
CA ILE A 153 0.79 -25.74 0.29
C ILE A 153 1.01 -26.00 -1.21
N VAL A 154 0.82 -24.98 -2.05
CA VAL A 154 0.97 -25.08 -3.50
C VAL A 154 2.34 -24.56 -3.95
N PRO A 155 2.85 -25.00 -5.12
CA PRO A 155 4.01 -24.39 -5.77
C PRO A 155 3.85 -22.87 -5.94
N ILE A 156 4.99 -22.15 -5.95
CA ILE A 156 5.02 -20.68 -5.95
C ILE A 156 4.23 -20.06 -7.10
N GLU A 157 4.27 -20.64 -8.30
CA GLU A 157 3.55 -20.12 -9.47
C GLU A 157 2.03 -20.23 -9.33
N LEU A 158 1.55 -21.22 -8.58
CA LEU A 158 0.14 -21.36 -8.23
C LEU A 158 -0.21 -20.48 -7.02
N SER A 159 0.71 -20.32 -6.08
CA SER A 159 0.54 -19.45 -4.92
C SER A 159 0.32 -17.99 -5.36
N ASN A 160 1.16 -17.49 -6.28
CA ASN A 160 1.04 -16.15 -6.85
C ASN A 160 -0.33 -15.93 -7.51
N LYS A 161 -0.81 -16.91 -8.30
CA LYS A 161 -2.14 -16.82 -8.95
C LYS A 161 -3.29 -16.79 -7.95
N VAL A 162 -3.18 -17.52 -6.84
CA VAL A 162 -4.17 -17.50 -5.76
C VAL A 162 -4.20 -16.13 -5.08
N ILE A 163 -3.04 -15.53 -4.83
CA ILE A 163 -2.91 -14.18 -4.28
C ILE A 163 -3.48 -13.14 -5.26
N GLU A 164 -3.11 -13.21 -6.53
CA GLU A 164 -3.64 -12.33 -7.58
C GLU A 164 -5.17 -12.43 -7.67
N TYR A 165 -5.72 -13.65 -7.61
CA TYR A 165 -7.16 -13.84 -7.64
C TYR A 165 -7.86 -13.19 -6.43
N ASN A 166 -7.27 -13.31 -5.24
CA ASN A 166 -7.78 -12.63 -4.04
C ASN A 166 -7.74 -11.10 -4.22
N HIS A 167 -6.65 -10.58 -4.77
CA HIS A 167 -6.52 -9.17 -5.15
C HIS A 167 -7.60 -8.74 -6.16
N PHE A 168 -7.88 -9.54 -7.21
CA PHE A 168 -8.90 -9.22 -8.21
C PHE A 168 -10.34 -9.27 -7.69
N ARG A 169 -10.65 -10.14 -6.71
CA ARG A 169 -11.99 -10.19 -6.08
C ARG A 169 -12.40 -8.85 -5.47
N LEU A 170 -11.44 -8.09 -4.91
CA LEU A 170 -11.67 -6.72 -4.47
C LEU A 170 -12.28 -5.89 -5.61
N LYS A 171 -11.64 -5.90 -6.79
CA LYS A 171 -12.10 -5.15 -7.95
C LYS A 171 -13.49 -5.59 -8.44
N GLY A 172 -13.76 -6.89 -8.47
CA GLY A 172 -15.02 -7.46 -8.97
C GLY A 172 -16.22 -7.29 -8.04
N GLU A 173 -16.07 -7.52 -6.74
CA GLU A 173 -17.18 -7.37 -5.77
C GLU A 173 -17.55 -5.89 -5.57
N LEU A 174 -16.60 -4.97 -5.78
CA LEU A 174 -16.83 -3.53 -5.72
C LEU A 174 -17.55 -2.97 -6.96
N GLU A 175 -17.21 -3.43 -8.17
CA GLU A 175 -17.99 -3.09 -9.38
C GLU A 175 -19.45 -3.55 -9.23
N GLU A 176 -19.65 -4.72 -8.62
CA GLU A 176 -20.96 -5.26 -8.34
C GLU A 176 -21.72 -4.48 -7.24
N LYS A 177 -21.04 -4.03 -6.19
CA LYS A 177 -21.62 -3.18 -5.13
C LYS A 177 -21.96 -1.77 -5.64
N ASN A 178 -21.10 -1.16 -6.46
CA ASN A 178 -21.36 0.14 -7.12
C ASN A 178 -22.54 0.06 -8.10
N ARG A 179 -22.67 -1.05 -8.83
CA ARG A 179 -23.82 -1.31 -9.71
C ARG A 179 -25.13 -1.40 -8.94
N ARG A 180 -25.13 -2.02 -7.74
CA ARG A 180 -26.31 -2.09 -6.86
C ARG A 180 -26.69 -0.71 -6.31
N VAL A 181 -25.73 0.10 -5.88
CA VAL A 181 -25.99 1.47 -5.38
C VAL A 181 -26.55 2.38 -6.49
N LYS A 182 -25.96 2.35 -7.70
CA LYS A 182 -26.49 3.11 -8.86
C LYS A 182 -27.89 2.66 -9.27
N SER A 183 -28.18 1.36 -9.24
CA SER A 183 -29.52 0.84 -9.52
C SER A 183 -30.56 1.27 -8.49
N TRP A 184 -30.17 1.50 -7.23
CA TRP A 184 -31.06 1.93 -6.15
C TRP A 184 -31.42 3.42 -6.22
N ILE A 185 -30.51 4.23 -6.76
CA ILE A 185 -30.69 5.68 -6.98
C ILE A 185 -31.54 5.97 -8.23
N ILE A 186 -31.63 5.04 -9.19
CA ILE A 186 -32.43 5.20 -10.42
C ILE A 186 -33.88 4.70 -10.22
N LEU A 187 -34.14 3.92 -9.17
CA LEU A 187 -35.45 3.32 -8.88
C LEU A 187 -36.19 3.97 -7.69
N ASN A 188 -35.68 5.08 -7.15
CA ASN A 188 -36.34 5.97 -6.18
C ASN A 188 -36.25 7.43 -6.65
#